data_AF-A0A8J7LJJ8-F1
#
_entry.id   AF-A0A8J7LJJ8-F1
#
_cell.length_a   1.000
_cell.length_b   1.000
_cell.length_c   1.000
_cell.angle_alpha   90.00
_cell.angle_beta   90.00
_cell.angle_gamma   90.00
#
_symmetry.space_group_name_H-M   'P 1'
#
loop_
_entity.id
_entity.type
_entity.pdbx_description
1 polymer ?
#
loop_
_entity_poly.entity_id
_entity_poly.type
_entity_poly.pdbx_seq_one_letter_code
_entity_poly.pdbx_strand_id
1 'polypeptide(L)'
;MRNIFITKSAETLEIVFPAKGSIGIEILDLLGGIKSDSFILLLLFNIHMFMLSLGLMIFESASLIINSYYFNFSSDYFFVWIILDSILCIWSLRWIIICSFGTIHLRIHNQSITFSQKFLGIQALSRSLSSPIFRKNICMLVSTAVSYKLINLKNQEEYKKEPPSLIIWEGIQKHDLRKYLNKDLTLIERDRIAQEISNFLGIAITSENLSGITIPLDKLSDIKVELPRIPKPIGSDILFTKKKDTLEVIIPCLSNFSKLEINQRDFYLNCSASNCQYAKGLQDNRHHILNLLSINKIYKQFSYKHKGGRYKGQISTKIKELSPDLFICTQHNRYRLGSRLTLPEHYWLAQELSEFLNVPIIWE
;
A
#
# COMPACT_ATOMS: atom_id res chain seq x y z
N MET A 1 2.59 -25.70 9.36
CA MET A 1 3.06 -24.33 9.02
C MET A 1 3.90 -24.46 7.75
N ARG A 2 3.61 -23.71 6.69
CA ARG A 2 4.45 -23.72 5.49
C ARG A 2 5.61 -22.75 5.72
N ASN A 3 6.83 -23.22 5.54
CA ASN A 3 8.03 -22.45 5.89
C ASN A 3 8.27 -21.36 4.84
N ILE A 4 8.23 -20.10 5.26
CA ILE A 4 8.87 -19.01 4.52
C ILE A 4 10.37 -19.26 4.61
N PHE A 5 11.04 -19.37 3.45
CA PHE A 5 12.48 -19.60 3.41
C PHE A 5 13.18 -18.26 3.29
N ILE A 6 14.11 -18.00 4.20
CA ILE A 6 14.91 -16.79 4.22
C ILE A 6 16.36 -17.22 4.03
N THR A 7 16.97 -16.77 2.94
CA THR A 7 18.37 -17.01 2.61
C THR A 7 19.10 -15.67 2.62
N LYS A 8 20.15 -15.58 3.42
CA LYS A 8 20.93 -14.35 3.60
C LYS A 8 22.37 -14.57 3.15
N SER A 9 22.86 -13.66 2.33
CA SER A 9 24.27 -13.51 1.99
C SER A 9 24.75 -12.11 2.40
N ALA A 10 26.02 -11.80 2.21
CA ALA A 10 26.57 -10.47 2.49
C ALA A 10 25.93 -9.36 1.63
N GLU A 11 25.45 -9.71 0.43
CA GLU A 11 24.97 -8.73 -0.57
C GLU A 11 23.49 -8.88 -0.91
N THR A 12 22.88 -10.00 -0.53
CA THR A 12 21.49 -10.31 -0.89
C THR A 12 20.73 -10.96 0.25
N LEU A 13 19.50 -10.50 0.48
CA LEU A 13 18.49 -11.19 1.27
C LEU A 13 17.39 -11.69 0.32
N GLU A 14 17.20 -13.00 0.26
CA GLU A 14 16.14 -13.64 -0.52
C GLU A 14 15.10 -14.25 0.42
N ILE A 15 13.85 -13.85 0.24
CA ILE A 15 12.69 -14.35 0.99
C ILE A 15 11.77 -15.03 -0.03
N VAL A 16 11.58 -16.34 0.15
CA VAL A 16 10.75 -17.16 -0.73
C VAL A 16 9.42 -17.44 -0.03
N PHE A 17 8.36 -16.93 -0.64
CA PHE A 17 7.00 -17.17 -0.21
C PHE A 17 6.44 -18.39 -0.95
N PRO A 18 5.97 -19.42 -0.22
CA PRO A 18 5.37 -20.59 -0.86
C PRO A 18 4.11 -20.19 -1.62
N ALA A 19 3.91 -20.79 -2.79
CA ALA A 19 2.67 -20.63 -3.54
C ALA A 19 1.47 -21.08 -2.71
N LYS A 20 0.31 -20.47 -2.94
CA LYS A 20 -0.95 -20.79 -2.24
C LYS A 20 -1.29 -22.30 -2.30
N GLY A 21 -0.79 -23.02 -3.31
CA GLY A 21 -1.07 -24.45 -3.56
C GLY A 21 0.03 -25.47 -3.23
N SER A 22 1.15 -25.14 -2.59
CA SER A 22 2.20 -26.14 -2.35
C SER A 22 1.83 -27.15 -1.25
N ILE A 23 1.25 -28.28 -1.65
CA ILE A 23 1.06 -29.52 -0.90
C ILE A 23 -0.02 -29.40 0.19
N GLY A 24 -1.20 -29.92 -0.12
CA GLY A 24 -2.42 -29.79 0.68
C GLY A 24 -3.54 -29.34 -0.23
N ILE A 25 -3.89 -30.21 -1.17
CA ILE A 25 -5.04 -30.06 -2.04
C ILE A 25 -6.27 -30.31 -1.16
N GLU A 26 -6.87 -29.26 -0.60
CA GLU A 26 -8.32 -29.23 -0.48
C GLU A 26 -8.84 -28.80 -1.85
N ILE A 27 -9.13 -29.77 -2.73
CA ILE A 27 -9.82 -29.56 -4.01
C ILE A 27 -11.12 -28.75 -3.79
N LEU A 28 -11.72 -28.83 -2.60
CA LEU A 28 -12.92 -28.07 -2.23
C LEU A 28 -12.69 -26.56 -2.10
N ASP A 29 -11.55 -26.11 -1.56
CA ASP A 29 -11.25 -24.67 -1.42
C ASP A 29 -10.83 -24.02 -2.74
N LEU A 30 -10.34 -24.81 -3.69
CA LEU A 30 -10.11 -24.38 -5.07
C LEU A 30 -11.43 -24.12 -5.81
N LEU A 31 -12.49 -24.87 -5.49
CA LEU A 31 -13.84 -24.66 -6.01
C LEU A 31 -14.60 -23.56 -5.25
N GLY A 32 -14.34 -23.38 -3.94
CA GLY A 32 -15.03 -22.39 -3.10
C GLY A 32 -14.37 -21.01 -3.01
N GLY A 33 -13.07 -20.88 -3.30
CA GLY A 33 -12.27 -19.71 -2.92
C GLY A 33 -11.74 -18.82 -4.05
N ILE A 34 -11.92 -19.18 -5.31
CA ILE A 34 -11.47 -18.35 -6.45
C ILE A 34 -12.54 -17.29 -6.75
N LYS A 35 -12.44 -16.14 -6.08
CA LYS A 35 -13.22 -14.90 -6.35
C LYS A 35 -12.89 -14.21 -7.69
N SER A 36 -12.38 -14.95 -8.68
CA SER A 36 -12.31 -14.43 -10.04
C SER A 36 -13.34 -15.18 -10.87
N ASP A 37 -14.53 -14.59 -10.97
CA ASP A 37 -15.60 -15.05 -11.86
C ASP A 37 -15.04 -15.36 -13.26
N SER A 38 -14.02 -14.61 -13.69
CA SER A 38 -13.28 -14.81 -14.94
C SER A 38 -12.51 -16.13 -15.05
N PHE A 39 -11.95 -16.69 -13.98
CA PHE A 39 -11.23 -17.97 -14.04
C PHE A 39 -12.20 -19.14 -14.13
N ILE A 40 -13.27 -19.12 -13.32
CA ILE A 40 -14.30 -20.16 -13.38
C ILE A 40 -15.01 -20.09 -14.74
N LEU A 41 -15.33 -18.89 -15.24
CA LEU A 41 -15.85 -18.71 -16.60
C LEU A 41 -14.88 -19.20 -17.66
N LEU A 42 -13.58 -18.94 -17.55
CA LEU A 42 -12.59 -19.41 -18.51
C LEU A 42 -12.45 -20.94 -18.48
N LEU A 43 -12.43 -21.56 -17.30
CA LEU A 43 -12.37 -23.01 -17.16
C LEU A 43 -13.65 -23.66 -17.70
N LEU A 44 -14.83 -23.16 -17.31
CA LEU A 44 -16.11 -23.63 -17.82
C LEU A 44 -16.23 -23.42 -19.32
N PHE A 45 -15.71 -22.31 -19.86
CA PHE A 45 -15.65 -22.08 -21.30
C PHE A 45 -14.75 -23.09 -21.99
N ASN A 46 -13.55 -23.37 -21.46
CA ASN A 46 -12.67 -24.40 -22.04
C ASN A 46 -13.31 -25.80 -21.97
N ILE A 47 -13.95 -26.16 -20.85
CA ILE A 47 -14.69 -27.42 -20.72
C ILE A 47 -15.86 -27.47 -21.71
N HIS A 48 -16.62 -26.38 -21.85
CA HIS A 48 -17.75 -26.30 -22.77
C HIS A 48 -17.29 -26.43 -24.22
N MET A 49 -16.23 -25.72 -24.61
CA MET A 49 -15.64 -25.81 -25.95
C MET A 49 -15.11 -27.21 -26.24
N PHE A 50 -14.47 -27.85 -25.27
CA PHE A 50 -14.03 -29.24 -25.38
C PHE A 50 -15.20 -30.22 -25.53
N MET A 51 -16.25 -30.08 -24.72
CA MET A 51 -17.44 -30.93 -24.81
C MET A 51 -18.22 -30.69 -26.11
N LEU A 52 -18.23 -29.46 -26.62
CA LEU A 52 -18.80 -29.11 -27.92
C LEU A 52 -17.97 -29.73 -29.06
N SER A 53 -16.64 -29.66 -29.00
CA SER A 53 -15.77 -30.30 -30.01
C SER A 53 -15.92 -31.83 -29.98
N LEU A 54 -15.99 -32.42 -28.79
CA LEU A 54 -16.28 -33.85 -28.59
C LEU A 54 -17.66 -34.23 -29.16
N GLY A 55 -18.68 -33.43 -28.89
CA GLY A 55 -20.05 -33.65 -29.38
C GLY A 55 -20.14 -33.55 -30.91
N LEU A 56 -19.49 -32.56 -31.51
CA LEU A 56 -19.39 -32.41 -32.96
C LEU A 56 -18.63 -33.58 -33.59
N MET A 57 -17.55 -34.05 -32.97
CA MET A 57 -16.81 -35.23 -33.42
C MET A 57 -17.66 -36.50 -33.37
N ILE A 58 -18.45 -36.71 -32.31
CA ILE A 58 -19.36 -37.86 -32.21
C ILE A 58 -20.48 -37.75 -33.26
N PHE A 59 -21.02 -36.54 -33.47
CA PHE A 59 -22.07 -36.30 -34.46
C PHE A 59 -21.57 -36.52 -35.89
N GLU A 60 -20.40 -35.96 -36.25
CA GLU A 60 -19.79 -36.15 -37.56
C GLU A 60 -19.35 -37.60 -37.78
N SER A 61 -18.82 -38.29 -36.77
CA SER A 61 -18.48 -39.72 -36.92
C SER A 61 -19.74 -40.60 -37.08
N ALA A 62 -20.83 -40.31 -36.37
CA ALA A 62 -22.11 -40.97 -36.57
C ALA A 62 -22.70 -40.66 -37.95
N SER A 63 -22.62 -39.40 -38.41
CA SER A 63 -23.03 -39.01 -39.76
C SER A 63 -22.16 -39.65 -40.82
N LEU A 64 -20.86 -39.82 -40.61
CA LEU A 64 -19.93 -40.51 -41.51
C LEU A 64 -20.27 -42.00 -41.59
N ILE A 65 -20.65 -42.64 -40.49
CA ILE A 65 -21.11 -44.04 -40.53
C ILE A 65 -22.38 -44.15 -41.37
N ILE A 66 -23.33 -43.22 -41.21
CA ILE A 66 -24.61 -43.21 -41.92
C ILE A 66 -24.46 -42.79 -43.40
N ASN A 67 -23.58 -41.82 -43.71
CA ASN A 67 -23.33 -41.26 -45.03
C ASN A 67 -22.02 -41.74 -45.68
N SER A 68 -21.40 -42.81 -45.16
CA SER A 68 -20.19 -43.43 -45.73
C SER A 68 -20.34 -43.87 -47.20
N TYR A 69 -21.57 -43.79 -47.73
CA TYR A 69 -21.88 -43.99 -49.13
C TYR A 69 -21.77 -42.75 -50.04
N TYR A 70 -21.71 -41.51 -49.53
CA TYR A 70 -21.86 -40.32 -50.38
C TYR A 70 -20.95 -39.11 -50.10
N PHE A 71 -20.18 -39.08 -49.01
CA PHE A 71 -19.41 -37.87 -48.66
C PHE A 71 -17.91 -38.14 -48.55
N ASN A 72 -17.17 -37.83 -49.63
CA ASN A 72 -15.72 -37.68 -49.64
C ASN A 72 -15.32 -36.39 -48.89
N PHE A 73 -15.64 -36.30 -47.60
CA PHE A 73 -15.07 -35.25 -46.76
C PHE A 73 -13.60 -35.58 -46.54
N SER A 74 -12.70 -34.73 -47.03
CA SER A 74 -11.25 -34.92 -46.92
C SER A 74 -10.87 -35.06 -45.45
N SER A 75 -10.30 -36.21 -45.10
CA SER A 75 -9.75 -36.54 -43.79
C SER A 75 -8.80 -35.46 -43.25
N ASP A 76 -8.21 -34.66 -44.13
CA ASP A 76 -7.19 -33.68 -43.80
C ASP A 76 -7.74 -32.53 -42.94
N TYR A 77 -8.99 -32.09 -43.18
CA TYR A 77 -9.61 -31.02 -42.38
C TYR A 77 -9.90 -31.46 -40.93
N PHE A 78 -10.25 -32.73 -40.75
CA PHE A 78 -10.50 -33.31 -39.43
C PHE A 78 -9.22 -33.34 -38.58
N PHE A 79 -8.09 -33.78 -39.17
CA PHE A 79 -6.80 -33.78 -38.48
C PHE A 79 -6.34 -32.36 -38.10
N VAL A 80 -6.54 -31.37 -38.97
CA VAL A 80 -6.17 -29.97 -38.68
C VAL A 80 -6.96 -29.43 -37.49
N TRP A 81 -8.25 -29.73 -37.39
CA TRP A 81 -9.09 -29.30 -36.26
C TRP A 81 -8.66 -29.91 -34.93
N ILE A 82 -8.37 -31.22 -34.89
CA ILE A 82 -7.87 -31.90 -33.68
C ILE A 82 -6.56 -31.28 -33.21
N ILE A 83 -5.64 -30.98 -34.14
CA ILE A 83 -4.35 -30.39 -33.80
C ILE A 83 -4.53 -28.99 -33.21
N LEU A 84 -5.39 -28.15 -33.81
CA LEU A 84 -5.68 -26.81 -33.31
C LEU A 84 -6.31 -26.83 -31.91
N ASP A 85 -7.30 -27.70 -31.67
CA ASP A 85 -7.97 -27.83 -30.37
C ASP A 85 -7.00 -28.32 -29.29
N SER A 86 -6.15 -29.30 -29.64
CA SER A 86 -5.10 -29.81 -28.76
C SER A 86 -4.09 -28.73 -28.38
N ILE A 87 -3.64 -27.92 -29.36
CA ILE A 87 -2.72 -26.79 -29.12
C ILE A 87 -3.36 -25.78 -28.17
N LEU A 88 -4.64 -25.44 -28.38
CA LEU A 88 -5.35 -24.47 -27.54
C LEU A 88 -5.51 -24.97 -26.10
N CYS A 89 -5.82 -26.26 -25.93
CA CYS A 89 -5.92 -26.94 -24.65
C CYS A 89 -4.57 -26.98 -23.91
N ILE A 90 -3.49 -27.33 -24.59
CA ILE A 90 -2.13 -27.28 -24.01
C ILE A 90 -1.77 -25.85 -23.59
N TRP A 91 -2.14 -24.86 -24.40
CA TRP A 91 -1.85 -23.45 -24.12
C TRP A 91 -2.60 -22.95 -22.89
N SER A 92 -3.88 -23.28 -22.74
CA SER A 92 -4.70 -22.91 -21.58
C SER A 92 -4.25 -23.64 -20.31
N LEU A 93 -3.94 -24.93 -20.40
CA LEU A 93 -3.43 -25.73 -19.29
C LEU A 93 -2.07 -25.21 -18.80
N ARG A 94 -1.19 -24.79 -19.73
CA ARG A 94 0.06 -24.11 -19.40
C ARG A 94 -0.18 -22.80 -18.64
N TRP A 95 -1.14 -21.98 -19.06
CA TRP A 95 -1.51 -20.76 -18.33
C TRP A 95 -2.03 -21.06 -16.92
N ILE A 96 -2.85 -22.10 -16.76
CA ILE A 96 -3.36 -22.53 -15.45
C ILE A 96 -2.21 -22.96 -14.55
N ILE A 97 -1.30 -23.81 -15.02
CA ILE A 97 -0.13 -24.27 -14.25
C ILE A 97 0.74 -23.08 -13.82
N ILE A 98 0.98 -22.13 -14.73
CA ILE A 98 1.70 -20.90 -14.41
C ILE A 98 0.95 -20.18 -13.28
N CYS A 99 -0.32 -19.81 -13.46
CA CYS A 99 -1.07 -19.07 -12.45
C CYS A 99 -1.16 -19.78 -11.07
N SER A 100 -1.20 -21.11 -11.04
CA SER A 100 -1.41 -21.90 -9.82
C SER A 100 -0.14 -22.18 -9.01
N PHE A 101 1.05 -22.24 -9.63
CA PHE A 101 2.27 -22.79 -9.00
C PHE A 101 3.45 -21.82 -8.89
N GLY A 102 3.22 -20.51 -8.99
CA GLY A 102 4.29 -19.53 -8.83
C GLY A 102 4.68 -19.27 -7.38
N THR A 103 5.95 -19.48 -7.03
CA THR A 103 6.54 -18.97 -5.77
C THR A 103 6.92 -17.51 -5.95
N ILE A 104 6.64 -16.68 -4.95
CA ILE A 104 7.02 -15.27 -4.98
C ILE A 104 8.37 -15.15 -4.27
N HIS A 105 9.35 -14.61 -4.98
CA HIS A 105 10.68 -14.31 -4.49
C HIS A 105 10.80 -12.82 -4.27
N LEU A 106 10.95 -12.43 -3.02
CA LEU A 106 11.39 -11.10 -2.64
C LEU A 106 12.91 -11.13 -2.54
N ARG A 107 13.59 -10.50 -3.48
CA ARG A 107 15.05 -10.38 -3.49
C ARG A 107 15.44 -8.95 -3.19
N ILE A 108 16.13 -8.77 -2.08
CA ILE A 108 16.68 -7.50 -1.63
C ILE A 108 18.17 -7.54 -1.91
N HIS A 109 18.60 -6.81 -2.93
CA HIS A 109 20.00 -6.58 -3.27
C HIS A 109 20.49 -5.32 -2.56
N ASN A 110 21.81 -5.16 -2.47
CA ASN A 110 22.44 -3.94 -1.95
C ASN A 110 21.95 -2.64 -2.60
N GLN A 111 21.40 -2.67 -3.82
CA GLN A 111 20.96 -1.49 -4.57
C GLN A 111 19.44 -1.39 -4.74
N SER A 112 18.72 -2.50 -4.70
CA SER A 112 17.29 -2.53 -5.02
C SER A 112 16.55 -3.72 -4.42
N ILE A 113 15.25 -3.54 -4.19
CA ILE A 113 14.31 -4.60 -3.85
C ILE A 113 13.50 -4.96 -5.09
N THR A 114 13.46 -6.25 -5.41
CA THR A 114 12.73 -6.78 -6.55
C THR A 114 11.79 -7.89 -6.12
N PHE A 115 10.55 -7.83 -6.60
CA PHE A 115 9.58 -8.91 -6.49
C PHE A 115 9.55 -9.67 -7.82
N SER A 116 9.85 -10.97 -7.77
CA SER A 116 9.81 -11.85 -8.93
C SER A 116 8.98 -13.08 -8.62
N GLN A 117 8.23 -13.58 -9.59
CA GLN A 117 7.51 -14.83 -9.45
C GLN A 117 8.29 -15.92 -10.20
N LYS A 118 8.74 -16.99 -9.53
CA LYS A 118 9.38 -18.15 -10.18
C LYS A 118 8.35 -19.27 -10.31
N PHE A 119 8.37 -19.96 -11.44
CA PHE A 119 7.50 -21.13 -11.69
C PHE A 119 8.35 -22.39 -11.69
N LEU A 120 8.07 -23.31 -10.75
CA LEU A 120 8.73 -24.63 -10.67
C LEU A 120 10.28 -24.59 -10.72
N GLY A 121 10.89 -23.56 -10.13
CA GLY A 121 12.35 -23.39 -10.13
C GLY A 121 12.94 -22.90 -11.47
N ILE A 122 12.13 -22.72 -12.51
CA ILE A 122 12.58 -22.23 -13.82
C ILE A 122 12.59 -20.70 -13.81
N GLN A 123 13.79 -20.13 -13.80
CA GLN A 123 13.99 -18.68 -13.75
C GLN A 123 13.62 -17.97 -15.07
N ALA A 124 13.64 -18.68 -16.20
CA ALA A 124 13.32 -18.14 -17.53
C ALA A 124 11.87 -17.63 -17.66
N LEU A 125 10.96 -18.10 -16.81
CA LEU A 125 9.57 -17.64 -16.77
C LEU A 125 9.32 -16.60 -15.67
N SER A 126 10.39 -16.02 -15.11
CA SER A 126 10.23 -15.05 -14.03
C SER A 126 9.61 -13.75 -14.52
N ARG A 127 8.42 -13.45 -14.00
CA ARG A 127 7.77 -12.16 -14.22
C ARG A 127 8.16 -11.23 -13.09
N SER A 128 8.68 -10.06 -13.43
CA SER A 128 8.81 -8.95 -12.48
C SER A 128 7.41 -8.45 -12.12
N LEU A 129 7.08 -8.51 -10.83
CA LEU A 129 5.76 -8.09 -10.32
C LEU A 129 5.67 -6.58 -10.08
N SER A 130 6.82 -5.90 -9.97
CA SER A 130 6.90 -4.47 -9.72
C SER A 130 8.17 -3.89 -10.34
N SER A 131 8.17 -2.59 -10.60
CA SER A 131 9.42 -1.85 -10.80
C SER A 131 10.37 -2.11 -9.62
N PRO A 132 11.69 -2.16 -9.87
CA PRO A 132 12.66 -2.27 -8.80
C PRO A 132 12.53 -1.06 -7.86
N ILE A 133 12.47 -1.32 -6.56
CA ILE A 133 12.46 -0.29 -5.52
C ILE A 133 13.91 0.00 -5.19
N PHE A 134 14.39 1.24 -5.36
CA PHE A 134 15.81 1.53 -5.14
C PHE A 134 16.10 1.72 -3.65
N ARG A 135 17.12 1.03 -3.12
CA ARG A 135 17.47 1.06 -1.69
C ARG A 135 17.70 2.48 -1.18
N LYS A 136 18.38 3.32 -1.96
CA LYS A 136 18.67 4.72 -1.62
C LYS A 136 17.42 5.59 -1.38
N ASN A 137 16.27 5.15 -1.90
CA ASN A 137 15.00 5.85 -1.76
C ASN A 137 14.16 5.26 -0.62
N ILE A 138 14.55 4.12 -0.03
CA ILE A 138 13.80 3.51 1.06
C ILE A 138 14.02 4.33 2.31
N CYS A 139 12.95 4.98 2.79
CA CYS A 139 13.01 5.85 3.94
C CYS A 139 12.48 5.21 5.22
N MET A 140 11.54 4.26 5.11
CA MET A 140 10.84 3.70 6.27
C MET A 140 10.30 2.30 5.99
N LEU A 141 10.36 1.46 7.03
CA LEU A 141 9.70 0.16 7.06
C LEU A 141 8.56 0.21 8.10
N VAL A 142 7.33 0.07 7.66
CA VAL A 142 6.15 0.15 8.54
C VAL A 142 5.53 -1.23 8.71
N SER A 143 5.47 -1.69 9.96
CA SER A 143 4.80 -2.96 10.31
C SER A 143 3.43 -2.65 10.91
N THR A 144 2.35 -3.02 10.21
CA THR A 144 0.97 -2.78 10.65
C THR A 144 0.43 -4.02 11.37
N ALA A 145 0.13 -3.87 12.66
CA ALA A 145 -0.22 -5.00 13.55
C ALA A 145 -1.71 -5.29 13.63
N VAL A 146 -2.55 -4.34 13.21
CA VAL A 146 -3.92 -4.35 13.70
C VAL A 146 -4.87 -4.93 12.67
N SER A 147 -5.37 -6.11 13.00
CA SER A 147 -6.67 -6.56 12.54
C SER A 147 -7.70 -6.13 13.58
N TYR A 148 -8.38 -4.99 13.38
CA TYR A 148 -9.47 -4.59 14.27
C TYR A 148 -10.81 -4.89 13.62
N LYS A 149 -11.77 -5.36 14.43
CA LYS A 149 -13.19 -5.45 14.05
C LYS A 149 -13.87 -4.23 14.63
N LEU A 150 -14.08 -3.18 13.83
CA LEU A 150 -14.93 -2.07 14.23
C LEU A 150 -16.38 -2.49 13.99
N ILE A 151 -17.09 -2.78 15.07
CA ILE A 151 -18.54 -2.96 15.04
C ILE A 151 -19.13 -1.57 15.32
N ASN A 152 -19.75 -0.97 14.31
CA ASN A 152 -20.53 0.24 14.56
C ASN A 152 -21.78 -0.14 15.36
N LEU A 153 -21.77 0.11 16.68
CA LEU A 153 -22.87 -0.23 17.59
C LEU A 153 -24.19 0.47 17.25
N LYS A 154 -24.15 1.58 16.49
CA LYS A 154 -25.37 2.29 16.05
C LYS A 154 -25.97 1.74 14.76
N ASN A 155 -25.13 1.31 13.81
CA ASN A 155 -25.58 0.97 12.45
C ASN A 155 -25.44 -0.52 12.12
N GLN A 156 -24.89 -1.34 13.02
CA GLN A 156 -24.55 -2.76 12.78
C GLN A 156 -23.65 -2.99 11.54
N GLU A 157 -23.05 -1.94 10.99
CA GLU A 157 -22.13 -2.06 9.87
C GLU A 157 -20.77 -2.55 10.37
N GLU A 158 -20.35 -3.71 9.85
CA GLU A 158 -19.03 -4.27 10.07
C GLU A 158 -18.02 -3.59 9.14
N TYR A 159 -17.08 -2.84 9.71
CA TYR A 159 -15.95 -2.33 8.92
C TYR A 159 -14.92 -3.43 8.69
N LYS A 160 -14.46 -3.51 7.44
CA LYS A 160 -13.67 -4.63 6.92
C LYS A 160 -12.28 -4.69 7.56
N LYS A 161 -11.97 -5.84 8.15
CA LYS A 161 -10.69 -6.23 8.73
C LYS A 161 -9.57 -6.17 7.67
N GLU A 162 -8.57 -5.32 7.89
CA GLU A 162 -7.32 -5.40 7.13
C GLU A 162 -6.37 -6.41 7.79
N PRO A 163 -5.78 -7.35 7.02
CA PRO A 163 -4.81 -8.29 7.56
C PRO A 163 -3.47 -7.59 7.84
N PRO A 164 -2.64 -8.12 8.76
CA PRO A 164 -1.32 -7.56 9.06
C PRO A 164 -0.49 -7.37 7.79
N SER A 165 0.24 -6.26 7.71
CA SER A 165 1.08 -5.97 6.56
C SER A 165 2.44 -5.40 6.92
N LEU A 166 3.36 -5.54 5.98
CA LEU A 166 4.63 -4.85 5.94
C LEU A 166 4.63 -3.89 4.75
N ILE A 167 4.75 -2.60 5.03
CA ILE A 167 4.76 -1.54 4.01
C ILE A 167 6.17 -0.98 3.92
N ILE A 168 6.75 -1.04 2.72
CA ILE A 168 8.03 -0.42 2.40
C ILE A 168 7.76 0.95 1.78
N TRP A 169 8.33 2.00 2.35
CA TRP A 169 8.22 3.35 1.81
C TRP A 169 9.43 3.69 0.94
N GLU A 170 9.18 3.98 -0.33
CA GLU A 170 10.17 4.51 -1.29
C GLU A 170 9.91 6.01 -1.51
N GLY A 171 10.50 6.84 -0.65
CA GLY A 171 10.19 8.27 -0.57
C GLY A 171 8.71 8.50 -0.24
N ILE A 172 7.91 8.78 -1.28
CA ILE A 172 6.45 9.05 -1.17
C ILE A 172 5.62 7.81 -1.58
N GLN A 173 6.22 6.82 -2.25
CA GLN A 173 5.51 5.65 -2.74
C GLN A 173 5.41 4.56 -1.65
N LYS A 174 4.23 3.96 -1.51
CA LYS A 174 3.98 2.87 -0.56
C LYS A 174 3.91 1.53 -1.28
N HIS A 175 4.80 0.63 -0.92
CA HIS A 175 4.85 -0.75 -1.40
C HIS A 175 4.38 -1.70 -0.30
N ASP A 176 3.08 -1.96 -0.30
CA ASP A 176 2.44 -2.92 0.61
C ASP A 176 2.75 -4.35 0.15
N LEU A 177 3.45 -5.14 0.99
CA LEU A 177 3.81 -6.52 0.66
C LEU A 177 2.57 -7.36 0.29
N ARG A 178 1.41 -7.10 0.89
CA ARG A 178 0.17 -7.84 0.61
C ARG A 178 -0.22 -7.81 -0.86
N LYS A 179 0.09 -6.72 -1.58
CA LYS A 179 -0.22 -6.60 -3.02
C LYS A 179 0.58 -7.55 -3.89
N TYR A 180 1.75 -7.96 -3.40
CA TYR A 180 2.65 -8.86 -4.11
C TYR A 180 2.53 -10.30 -3.63
N LEU A 181 1.93 -10.52 -2.46
CA LEU A 181 1.77 -11.82 -1.83
C LEU A 181 0.43 -12.46 -2.21
N ASN A 182 0.47 -13.75 -2.52
CA ASN A 182 -0.74 -14.54 -2.78
C ASN A 182 -1.51 -14.95 -1.51
N LYS A 183 -0.94 -14.62 -0.33
CA LYS A 183 -1.48 -14.97 0.98
C LYS A 183 -1.14 -13.86 1.98
N ASP A 184 -2.08 -13.56 2.85
CA ASP A 184 -1.85 -12.69 4.00
C ASP A 184 -0.81 -13.29 4.96
N LEU A 185 0.08 -12.43 5.46
CA LEU A 185 1.06 -12.81 6.46
C LEU A 185 0.38 -12.91 7.82
N THR A 186 0.73 -13.94 8.59
CA THR A 186 0.44 -13.94 10.03
C THR A 186 1.29 -12.87 10.73
N LEU A 187 0.87 -12.43 11.93
CA LEU A 187 1.62 -11.44 12.70
C LEU A 187 3.08 -11.85 12.94
N ILE A 188 3.29 -13.12 13.29
CA ILE A 188 4.61 -13.70 13.56
C ILE A 188 5.47 -13.71 12.29
N GLU A 189 4.90 -14.15 11.15
CA GLU A 189 5.61 -14.16 9.86
C GLU A 189 5.99 -12.74 9.43
N ARG A 190 5.05 -11.79 9.56
CA ARG A 190 5.27 -10.38 9.27
C ARG A 190 6.40 -9.80 10.12
N ASP A 191 6.37 -9.98 11.45
CA ASP A 191 7.38 -9.42 12.35
C ASP A 191 8.76 -10.03 12.10
N ARG A 192 8.82 -11.33 11.86
CA ARG A 192 10.05 -12.00 11.46
C ARG A 192 10.61 -11.43 10.16
N ILE A 193 9.78 -11.27 9.13
CA ILE A 193 10.21 -10.67 7.85
C ILE A 193 10.64 -9.22 8.04
N ALA A 194 9.87 -8.43 8.79
CA ALA A 194 10.18 -7.04 9.08
C ALA A 194 11.54 -6.90 9.76
N GLN A 195 11.85 -7.78 10.73
CA GLN A 195 13.13 -7.82 11.40
C GLN A 195 14.28 -8.19 10.47
N GLU A 196 14.11 -9.20 9.61
CA GLU A 196 15.17 -9.58 8.66
C GLU A 196 15.44 -8.49 7.62
N ILE A 197 14.39 -7.85 7.10
CA ILE A 197 14.52 -6.73 6.16
C ILE A 197 15.18 -5.52 6.85
N SER A 198 14.74 -5.18 8.06
CA SER A 198 15.32 -4.11 8.88
C SER A 198 16.80 -4.35 9.15
N ASN A 199 17.17 -5.54 9.63
CA ASN A 199 18.55 -5.92 9.92
C ASN A 199 19.43 -5.88 8.66
N PHE A 200 18.89 -6.27 7.50
CA PHE A 200 19.63 -6.26 6.24
C PHE A 200 19.78 -4.85 5.66
N LEU A 201 18.74 -4.02 5.74
CA LEU A 201 18.75 -2.67 5.20
C LEU A 201 19.45 -1.66 6.12
N GLY A 202 19.47 -1.92 7.43
CA GLY A 202 19.92 -0.99 8.47
C GLY A 202 18.88 0.11 8.76
N ILE A 203 17.58 -0.19 8.62
CA ILE A 203 16.49 0.78 8.75
C ILE A 203 15.60 0.37 9.91
N ALA A 204 15.28 1.30 10.82
CA ALA A 204 14.40 1.03 11.94
C ALA A 204 12.98 0.63 11.50
N ILE A 205 12.38 -0.31 12.23
CA ILE A 205 10.99 -0.71 12.03
C ILE A 205 10.11 0.29 12.78
N THR A 206 9.22 0.97 12.06
CA THR A 206 8.18 1.77 12.68
C THR A 206 6.95 0.88 12.85
N SER A 207 6.61 0.55 14.09
CA SER A 207 5.32 -0.08 14.37
C SER A 207 4.24 0.98 14.23
N GLU A 208 3.38 0.86 13.23
CA GLU A 208 2.14 1.63 13.19
C GLU A 208 1.17 0.95 14.15
N ASN A 209 1.39 1.20 15.44
CA ASN A 209 0.35 1.04 16.43
C ASN A 209 -0.65 2.14 16.13
N LEU A 210 -1.56 1.89 15.17
CA LEU A 210 -2.80 2.63 15.08
C LEU A 210 -3.42 2.55 16.46
N SER A 211 -3.31 3.64 17.21
CA SER A 211 -3.80 3.83 18.55
C SER A 211 -5.33 3.76 18.52
N GLY A 212 -5.83 2.53 18.50
CA GLY A 212 -7.10 2.11 19.06
C GLY A 212 -6.87 1.39 20.40
N ILE A 213 -5.80 1.73 21.11
CA ILE A 213 -5.64 1.33 22.51
C ILE A 213 -6.31 2.43 23.33
N THR A 214 -7.52 2.17 23.83
CA THR A 214 -8.04 2.87 25.00
C THR A 214 -7.18 2.41 26.20
N ILE A 215 -5.96 2.94 26.30
CA ILE A 215 -5.17 2.84 27.54
C ILE A 215 -5.86 3.80 28.51
N PRO A 216 -6.25 3.35 29.71
CA PRO A 216 -6.81 4.27 30.69
C PRO A 216 -5.74 5.35 30.97
N LEU A 217 -6.19 6.61 30.91
CA LEU A 217 -5.36 7.82 30.82
C LEU A 217 -4.39 7.99 32.01
N ASP A 218 -4.60 7.21 33.06
CA ASP A 218 -3.89 7.20 34.34
C ASP A 218 -2.54 6.45 34.30
N LYS A 219 -2.20 5.73 33.22
CA LYS A 219 -0.93 4.96 33.12
C LYS A 219 0.06 5.41 32.05
N LEU A 220 -0.22 6.52 31.35
CA LEU A 220 0.58 6.98 30.20
C LEU A 220 1.67 8.02 30.55
N SER A 221 1.80 8.46 31.80
CA SER A 221 2.80 9.46 32.19
C SER A 221 4.25 8.95 32.11
N ASP A 222 4.46 7.63 32.09
CA ASP A 222 5.77 7.05 32.37
C ASP A 222 6.45 6.40 31.15
N ILE A 223 5.78 6.33 29.99
CA ILE A 223 6.34 5.71 28.77
C ILE A 223 6.72 6.80 27.76
N LYS A 224 7.99 7.22 27.81
CA LYS A 224 8.59 8.10 26.80
C LYS A 224 8.99 7.26 25.59
N VAL A 225 8.12 7.18 24.59
CA VAL A 225 8.46 6.57 23.29
C VAL A 225 9.33 7.55 22.51
N GLU A 226 10.62 7.26 22.37
CA GLU A 226 11.52 8.03 21.51
C GLU A 226 11.19 7.73 20.04
N LEU A 227 10.50 8.65 19.39
CA LEU A 227 10.28 8.58 17.94
C LEU A 227 11.62 8.76 17.20
N PRO A 228 11.92 7.96 16.17
CA PRO A 228 13.14 8.13 15.38
C PRO A 228 13.18 9.55 14.78
N ARG A 229 14.29 10.27 14.95
CA ARG A 229 14.46 11.63 14.43
C ARG A 229 14.41 11.63 12.90
N ILE A 230 13.41 12.31 12.35
CA ILE A 230 13.31 12.56 10.91
C ILE A 230 14.30 13.68 10.55
N PRO A 231 15.23 13.49 9.59
CA PRO A 231 16.11 14.57 9.16
C PRO A 231 15.33 15.63 8.38
N LYS A 232 15.80 16.89 8.42
CA LYS A 232 15.23 17.96 7.60
C LYS A 232 15.23 17.54 6.12
N PRO A 233 14.09 17.61 5.41
CA PRO A 233 14.02 17.25 4.00
C PRO A 233 14.97 18.07 3.13
N ILE A 234 15.64 17.41 2.18
CA ILE A 234 16.53 18.06 1.21
C ILE A 234 15.70 19.02 0.34
N GLY A 235 16.17 20.27 0.20
CA GLY A 235 15.48 21.31 -0.56
C GLY A 235 14.34 22.01 0.18
N SER A 236 14.18 21.76 1.50
CA SER A 236 13.20 22.49 2.29
C SER A 236 13.64 23.93 2.55
N ASP A 237 12.81 24.87 2.11
CA ASP A 237 12.99 26.31 2.31
C ASP A 237 12.62 26.79 3.72
N ILE A 238 12.14 25.88 4.59
CA ILE A 238 11.80 26.20 5.98
C ILE A 238 13.09 26.50 6.75
N LEU A 239 13.23 27.73 7.23
CA LEU A 239 14.34 28.09 8.11
C LEU A 239 13.96 27.73 9.54
N PHE A 240 14.76 26.88 10.16
CA PHE A 240 14.57 26.41 11.52
C PHE A 240 15.82 26.74 12.32
N THR A 241 15.69 27.68 13.25
CA THR A 241 16.79 28.17 14.08
C THR A 241 16.48 27.86 15.54
N LYS A 242 17.20 26.88 16.09
CA LYS A 242 17.12 26.52 17.51
C LYS A 242 18.25 27.19 18.28
N LYS A 243 17.91 28.15 19.13
CA LYS A 243 18.83 28.69 20.15
C LYS A 243 18.50 28.03 21.50
N LYS A 244 19.31 28.29 22.52
CA LYS A 244 19.18 27.68 23.85
C LYS A 244 17.75 27.77 24.40
N ASP A 245 17.14 28.95 24.27
CA ASP A 245 15.87 29.29 24.93
C ASP A 245 14.77 29.71 23.96
N THR A 246 15.10 29.82 22.67
CA THR A 246 14.19 30.30 21.64
C THR A 246 14.24 29.40 20.42
N LEU A 247 13.07 29.06 19.89
CA LEU A 247 12.90 28.43 18.60
C LEU A 247 12.28 29.44 17.62
N GLU A 248 12.94 29.63 16.50
CA GLU A 248 12.43 30.44 15.40
C GLU A 248 12.23 29.54 14.17
N VAL A 249 10.99 29.52 13.66
CA VAL A 249 10.60 28.80 12.45
C VAL A 249 10.05 29.80 11.45
N ILE A 250 10.68 29.89 10.28
CA ILE A 250 10.19 30.71 9.16
C ILE A 250 9.73 29.76 8.06
N ILE A 251 8.42 29.77 7.80
CA ILE A 251 7.78 28.98 6.75
C ILE A 251 7.49 29.91 5.57
N PRO A 252 8.18 29.77 4.43
CA PRO A 252 7.92 30.59 3.25
C PRO A 252 6.54 30.26 2.66
N CYS A 253 5.82 31.30 2.26
CA CYS A 253 4.57 31.23 1.50
C CYS A 253 4.76 31.93 0.14
N LEU A 254 3.92 31.63 -0.86
CA LEU A 254 4.04 32.15 -2.23
C LEU A 254 4.27 33.66 -2.38
N SER A 255 3.76 34.46 -1.43
CA SER A 255 3.85 35.92 -1.47
C SER A 255 4.37 36.56 -0.17
N ASN A 256 4.65 35.77 0.88
CA ASN A 256 4.99 36.25 2.23
C ASN A 256 5.62 35.13 3.07
N PHE A 257 5.88 35.33 4.36
CA PHE A 257 6.32 34.26 5.27
C PHE A 257 5.50 34.20 6.56
N SER A 258 5.38 33.00 7.12
CA SER A 258 4.87 32.79 8.48
C SER A 258 6.08 32.62 9.40
N LYS A 259 6.22 33.50 10.39
CA LYS A 259 7.26 33.39 11.42
C LYS A 259 6.62 32.95 12.73
N LEU A 260 7.04 31.78 13.21
CA LEU A 260 6.73 31.28 14.55
C LEU A 260 7.98 31.50 15.41
N GLU A 261 7.82 32.23 16.51
CA GLU A 261 8.88 32.46 17.49
C GLU A 261 8.39 31.96 18.85
N ILE A 262 9.00 30.90 19.35
CA ILE A 262 8.67 30.31 20.66
C ILE A 262 9.83 30.61 21.60
N ASN A 263 9.55 31.27 22.71
CA ASN A 263 10.50 31.46 23.81
C ASN A 263 10.10 30.53 24.99
N GLN A 264 10.92 30.47 26.04
CA GLN A 264 10.65 29.67 27.23
C GLN A 264 9.30 29.98 27.89
N ARG A 265 8.85 31.24 27.87
CA ARG A 265 7.62 31.69 28.55
C ARG A 265 6.42 31.82 27.62
N ASP A 266 6.64 32.43 26.47
CA ASP A 266 5.58 32.82 25.54
C ASP A 266 5.84 32.22 24.17
N PHE A 267 4.77 31.99 23.41
CA PHE A 267 4.89 31.81 21.97
C PHE A 267 4.25 32.97 21.24
N TYR A 268 4.92 33.40 20.17
CA TYR A 268 4.50 34.45 19.27
C TYR A 268 4.34 33.85 17.88
N LEU A 269 3.13 33.90 17.35
CA LEU A 269 2.88 33.57 15.95
C LEU A 269 2.63 34.87 15.19
N ASN A 270 3.57 35.23 14.32
CA ASN A 270 3.45 36.40 13.47
C ASN A 270 3.37 35.96 12.00
N CYS A 271 2.17 36.06 11.44
CA CYS A 271 1.95 35.87 10.01
C CYS A 271 2.01 37.22 9.30
N SER A 272 3.03 37.43 8.47
CA SER A 272 3.15 38.63 7.62
C SER A 272 2.16 38.64 6.45
N ALA A 273 1.53 37.50 6.15
CA ALA A 273 0.65 37.38 5.00
C ALA A 273 -0.71 38.09 5.20
N SER A 274 -1.06 38.97 4.26
CA SER A 274 -2.37 39.66 4.20
C SER A 274 -3.58 38.72 4.16
N ASN A 275 -3.39 37.47 3.74
CA ASN A 275 -4.43 36.43 3.68
C ASN A 275 -4.44 35.49 4.90
N CYS A 276 -3.53 35.64 5.85
CA CYS A 276 -3.62 34.95 7.13
C CYS A 276 -4.55 35.73 8.06
N GLN A 277 -5.87 35.58 7.88
CA GLN A 277 -6.91 36.26 8.65
C GLN A 277 -6.87 36.02 10.18
N TYR A 278 -5.98 35.16 10.69
CA TYR A 278 -6.09 34.62 12.06
C TYR A 278 -4.84 34.76 12.94
N ALA A 279 -3.75 35.42 12.51
CA ALA A 279 -2.50 35.40 13.29
C ALA A 279 -1.66 36.69 13.19
N LYS A 280 -2.30 37.86 13.34
CA LYS A 280 -1.55 39.11 13.51
C LYS A 280 -1.29 39.33 15.00
N GLY A 281 -0.05 39.09 15.44
CA GLY A 281 0.41 39.40 16.80
C GLY A 281 -0.18 38.52 17.89
N LEU A 282 -0.34 37.22 17.62
CA LEU A 282 -0.87 36.31 18.63
C LEU A 282 0.24 35.95 19.62
N GLN A 283 0.06 36.37 20.87
CA GLN A 283 0.88 36.01 22.01
C GLN A 283 0.03 35.18 22.97
N ASP A 284 0.49 33.99 23.31
CA ASP A 284 -0.15 33.16 24.32
C ASP A 284 0.94 32.42 25.11
N ASN A 285 0.60 31.99 26.32
CA ASN A 285 1.55 31.37 27.24
C ASN A 285 1.92 29.97 26.72
N ARG A 286 3.21 29.62 26.72
CA ARG A 286 3.67 28.29 26.31
C ARG A 286 2.95 27.16 27.06
N HIS A 287 2.63 27.36 28.33
CA HIS A 287 1.94 26.38 29.17
C HIS A 287 0.49 26.11 28.73
N HIS A 288 -0.10 26.94 27.87
CA HIS A 288 -1.43 26.70 27.33
C HIS A 288 -1.43 25.82 26.07
N ILE A 289 -0.25 25.52 25.50
CA ILE A 289 -0.14 24.61 24.35
C ILE A 289 -0.38 23.18 24.84
N LEU A 290 -1.43 22.54 24.31
CA LEU A 290 -1.83 21.20 24.71
C LEU A 290 -1.22 20.12 23.82
N ASN A 291 -1.25 20.34 22.51
CA ASN A 291 -0.78 19.37 21.52
C ASN A 291 -0.51 20.06 20.17
N LEU A 292 0.18 19.33 19.30
CA LEU A 292 0.25 19.63 17.88
C LEU A 292 -0.76 18.75 17.15
N LEU A 293 -1.60 19.34 16.32
CA LEU A 293 -2.55 18.62 15.49
C LEU A 293 -2.05 18.61 14.05
N SER A 294 -1.71 17.43 13.56
CA SER A 294 -1.32 17.20 12.18
C SER A 294 -2.51 16.64 11.42
N ILE A 295 -3.00 17.36 10.43
CA ILE A 295 -4.10 16.91 9.59
C ILE A 295 -3.58 16.60 8.18
N ASN A 296 -3.70 15.35 7.74
CA ASN A 296 -3.38 14.95 6.37
C ASN A 296 -4.64 14.48 5.63
N LYS A 297 -5.28 15.40 4.90
CA LYS A 297 -6.55 15.10 4.20
C LYS A 297 -6.32 14.75 2.75
N ILE A 298 -6.67 13.52 2.39
CA ILE A 298 -6.76 13.06 1.00
C ILE A 298 -8.23 13.10 0.57
N TYR A 299 -8.57 13.93 -0.40
CA TYR A 299 -9.93 13.97 -0.97
C TYR A 299 -9.96 13.44 -2.39
N LYS A 300 -10.98 12.64 -2.69
CA LYS A 300 -11.33 12.26 -4.07
C LYS A 300 -12.20 13.38 -4.65
N GLN A 301 -11.66 14.16 -5.58
CA GLN A 301 -12.45 15.16 -6.28
C GLN A 301 -13.16 14.49 -7.46
N PHE A 302 -14.49 14.48 -7.40
CA PHE A 302 -15.34 14.04 -8.51
C PHE A 302 -15.64 15.25 -9.38
N SER A 303 -15.14 15.27 -10.62
CA SER A 303 -15.52 16.31 -11.59
C SER A 303 -16.46 15.71 -12.62
N TYR A 304 -17.69 16.22 -12.67
CA TYR A 304 -18.66 15.89 -13.70
C TYR A 304 -18.48 16.84 -14.87
N LYS A 305 -17.94 16.35 -15.99
CA LYS A 305 -18.00 17.08 -17.25
C LYS A 305 -19.30 16.73 -17.96
N HIS A 306 -20.28 17.62 -17.87
CA HIS A 306 -21.47 17.55 -18.70
C HIS A 306 -21.07 17.83 -20.15
N LYS A 307 -21.02 16.80 -21.00
CA LYS A 307 -21.06 16.98 -22.45
C LYS A 307 -22.52 17.14 -22.84
N GLY A 308 -22.90 18.30 -23.36
CA GLY A 308 -24.24 18.55 -23.88
C GLY A 308 -24.55 17.56 -24.99
N GLY A 309 -25.58 16.74 -24.78
CA GLY A 309 -25.96 15.64 -25.67
C GLY A 309 -26.37 14.41 -24.88
N ARG A 310 -27.50 13.81 -25.24
CA ARG A 310 -28.19 12.74 -24.51
C ARG A 310 -27.24 11.62 -24.04
N TYR A 311 -27.17 11.49 -22.71
CA TYR A 311 -26.76 10.33 -21.92
C TYR A 311 -25.41 9.66 -22.25
N LYS A 312 -24.34 10.20 -21.64
CA LYS A 312 -23.25 9.46 -20.93
C LYS A 312 -22.25 10.46 -20.35
N GLY A 313 -22.50 10.94 -19.14
CA GLY A 313 -21.55 11.76 -18.40
C GLY A 313 -20.33 10.93 -18.01
N GLN A 314 -19.14 11.29 -18.48
CA GLN A 314 -17.90 10.64 -18.06
C GLN A 314 -17.51 11.20 -16.69
N ILE A 315 -17.57 10.36 -15.65
CA ILE A 315 -17.06 10.70 -14.32
C ILE A 315 -15.54 10.54 -14.37
N SER A 316 -14.80 11.65 -14.32
CA SER A 316 -13.36 11.58 -14.08
C SER A 316 -13.10 11.77 -12.59
N THR A 317 -12.57 10.74 -11.95
CA THR A 317 -12.05 10.80 -10.59
C THR A 317 -10.62 11.28 -10.63
N LYS A 318 -10.37 12.51 -10.16
CA LYS A 318 -9.01 12.99 -9.92
C LYS A 318 -8.78 12.96 -8.42
N ILE A 319 -7.85 12.11 -7.97
CA ILE A 319 -7.39 12.16 -6.58
C ILE A 319 -6.55 13.44 -6.47
N LYS A 320 -6.96 14.36 -5.61
CA LYS A 320 -6.21 15.58 -5.34
C LYS A 320 -5.79 15.53 -3.88
N GLU A 321 -4.49 15.31 -3.69
CA GLU A 321 -3.88 15.41 -2.38
C GLU A 321 -3.84 16.89 -1.98
N LEU A 322 -4.40 17.24 -0.83
CA LEU A 322 -4.23 18.56 -0.25
C LEU A 322 -2.91 18.60 0.49
N SER A 323 -2.29 19.78 0.53
CA SER A 323 -1.14 19.99 1.41
C SER A 323 -1.56 19.71 2.86
N PRO A 324 -0.77 18.94 3.62
CA PRO A 324 -1.04 18.71 5.03
C PRO A 324 -1.01 20.02 5.80
N ASP A 325 -1.82 20.08 6.85
CA ASP A 325 -1.94 21.24 7.73
C ASP A 325 -1.47 20.89 9.13
N LEU A 326 -0.55 21.69 9.66
CA LEU A 326 -0.10 21.58 11.04
C LEU A 326 -0.74 22.67 11.88
N PHE A 327 -1.28 22.32 13.04
CA PHE A 327 -1.87 23.27 13.98
C PHE A 327 -1.18 23.17 15.34
N ILE A 328 -0.99 24.32 15.98
CA ILE A 328 -0.69 24.43 17.40
C ILE A 328 -2.04 24.60 18.12
N CYS A 329 -2.40 23.64 18.97
CA CYS A 329 -3.63 23.71 19.74
C CYS A 329 -3.32 24.24 21.14
N THR A 330 -4.01 25.30 21.53
CA THR A 330 -4.07 25.76 22.91
C THR A 330 -5.41 25.38 23.54
N GLN A 331 -5.60 25.69 24.82
CA GLN A 331 -6.86 25.42 25.53
C GLN A 331 -8.10 26.00 24.82
N HIS A 332 -7.96 27.16 24.17
CA HIS A 332 -9.10 27.90 23.61
C HIS A 332 -9.08 27.97 22.09
N ASN A 333 -7.92 27.80 21.46
CA ASN A 333 -7.73 28.12 20.04
C ASN A 333 -6.89 27.06 19.31
N ARG A 334 -7.02 27.04 17.98
CA ARG A 334 -6.18 26.24 17.08
C ARG A 334 -5.52 27.16 16.06
N TYR A 335 -4.20 27.18 16.05
CA TYR A 335 -3.41 28.06 15.19
C TYR A 335 -2.76 27.27 14.07
N ARG A 336 -3.16 27.52 12.83
CA ARG A 336 -2.59 26.86 11.64
C ARG A 336 -1.20 27.41 11.32
N LEU A 337 -0.22 26.53 11.15
CA LEU A 337 1.15 26.82 10.76
C LEU A 337 1.31 26.70 9.24
N GLY A 338 1.27 27.84 8.55
CA GLY A 338 1.47 27.91 7.10
C GLY A 338 0.39 27.18 6.29
N SER A 339 0.44 27.31 4.96
CA SER A 339 -0.59 26.70 4.07
C SER A 339 -0.05 25.75 3.00
N ARG A 340 1.25 25.40 3.03
CA ARG A 340 1.90 24.62 1.96
C ARG A 340 3.14 23.83 2.41
N LEU A 341 3.06 23.11 3.51
CA LEU A 341 4.12 22.16 3.84
C LEU A 341 4.06 20.98 2.86
N THR A 342 5.20 20.56 2.32
CA THR A 342 5.25 19.23 1.70
C THR A 342 5.08 18.17 2.78
N LEU A 343 4.66 16.96 2.40
CA LEU A 343 4.44 15.89 3.36
C LEU A 343 5.69 15.58 4.23
N PRO A 344 6.91 15.49 3.67
CA PRO A 344 8.11 15.30 4.49
C PRO A 344 8.41 16.48 5.43
N GLU A 345 8.21 17.71 4.96
CA GLU A 345 8.42 18.92 5.77
C GLU A 345 7.44 18.99 6.93
N HIS A 346 6.19 18.58 6.68
CA HIS A 346 5.13 18.52 7.67
C HIS A 346 5.47 17.54 8.80
N TYR A 347 5.89 16.32 8.46
CA TYR A 347 6.29 15.33 9.45
C TYR A 347 7.52 15.77 10.26
N TRP A 348 8.55 16.26 9.57
CA TRP A 348 9.76 16.77 10.22
C TRP A 348 9.47 17.94 11.15
N LEU A 349 8.73 18.96 10.68
CA LEU A 349 8.42 20.15 11.46
C LEU A 349 7.54 19.82 12.67
N ALA A 350 6.55 18.92 12.52
CA ALA A 350 5.73 18.47 13.63
C ALA A 350 6.58 17.78 14.73
N GLN A 351 7.56 16.97 14.34
CA GLN A 351 8.47 16.31 15.28
C GLN A 351 9.38 17.30 16.01
N GLU A 352 10.01 18.22 15.27
CA GLU A 352 10.89 19.25 15.86
C GLU A 352 10.13 20.17 16.83
N LEU A 353 8.91 20.59 16.47
CA LEU A 353 8.06 21.39 17.34
C LEU A 353 7.61 20.60 18.56
N SER A 354 7.24 19.33 18.40
CA SER A 354 6.86 18.45 19.50
C SER A 354 7.99 18.28 20.51
N GLU A 355 9.22 18.01 20.02
CA GLU A 355 10.40 17.86 20.85
C GLU A 355 10.75 19.16 21.58
N PHE A 356 10.69 20.31 20.88
CA PHE A 356 10.98 21.60 21.49
C PHE A 356 9.95 22.03 22.54
N LEU A 357 8.67 21.83 22.23
CA LEU A 357 7.56 22.23 23.10
C LEU A 357 7.30 21.24 24.23
N ASN A 358 7.73 19.98 24.07
CA ASN A 358 7.40 18.84 24.92
C ASN A 358 5.89 18.59 24.98
N VAL A 359 5.24 18.56 23.81
CA VAL A 359 3.79 18.32 23.67
C VAL A 359 3.54 17.20 22.65
N PRO A 360 2.51 16.36 22.82
CA PRO A 360 2.25 15.26 21.91
C PRO A 360 1.77 15.74 20.53
N ILE A 361 2.00 14.91 19.50
CA ILE A 361 1.44 15.10 18.16
C ILE A 361 0.21 14.19 18.02
N ILE A 362 -0.91 14.77 17.61
CA ILE A 362 -2.13 14.06 17.23
C ILE A 362 -2.19 14.04 15.70
N TRP A 363 -2.23 12.85 15.10
CA TRP A 363 -2.32 12.64 13.66
C TRP A 363 -3.80 12.39 13.28
N GLU A 364 -4.40 13.30 12.51
CA GLU A 364 -5.78 13.24 12.00
C GLU A 364 -5.85 13.04 10.47
#